data_AF-A0A932YMA9-F1
#
_entry.id   AF-A0A932YMA9-F1
#
_cell.length_a   1.000
_cell.length_b   1.000
_cell.length_c   1.000
_cell.angle_alpha   90.00
_cell.angle_beta   90.00
_cell.angle_gamma   90.00
#
_symmetry.space_group_name_H-M   'P 1'
#
loop_
_entity.id
_entity.type
_entity.pdbx_description
1 polymer ?
#
loop_
_entity_poly.entity_id
_entity_poly.type
_entity_poly.pdbx_seq_one_letter_code
_entity_poly.pdbx_strand_id
1 'polypeptide(L)'
;MQFFSQYKLYLFLGVAVVIAIGAWFVLSEPSQEELTTTSVNGSGVDKDLVGTLLQLRTVSLSGTVFSDPAFQSLQDFGTQIIPEPVGRPNPFAPASYRPTSTASGNKLFPAR
;
A
#
# COMPACT_ATOMS: atom_id res chain seq x y z
N MET A 1 -32.08 -64.80 27.96
CA MET A 1 -32.28 -63.87 26.84
C MET A 1 -33.72 -63.32 26.82
N GLN A 2 -34.14 -62.52 27.81
CA GLN A 2 -35.51 -61.97 27.89
C GLN A 2 -35.55 -60.43 27.91
N PHE A 3 -34.37 -59.81 27.98
CA PHE A 3 -34.15 -58.38 27.91
C PHE A 3 -34.71 -57.81 26.58
N PHE A 4 -34.43 -58.47 25.44
CA PHE A 4 -34.78 -57.98 24.11
C PHE A 4 -36.28 -57.90 23.76
N SER A 5 -37.22 -58.29 24.64
CA SER A 5 -38.65 -58.24 24.33
C SER A 5 -39.36 -57.01 24.89
N GLN A 6 -38.96 -56.52 26.07
CA GLN A 6 -39.67 -55.42 26.74
C GLN A 6 -39.14 -54.05 26.36
N TYR A 7 -37.85 -53.93 26.03
CA TYR A 7 -37.27 -52.68 25.55
C TYR A 7 -37.22 -52.58 24.03
N LYS A 8 -37.91 -53.44 23.27
CA LYS A 8 -37.95 -53.34 21.80
C LYS A 8 -38.27 -51.93 21.35
N LEU A 9 -39.27 -51.31 21.97
CA LEU A 9 -39.65 -49.92 21.69
C LEU A 9 -38.51 -48.94 21.98
N TYR A 10 -37.85 -49.05 23.13
CA TYR A 10 -36.72 -48.17 23.50
C TYR A 10 -35.47 -48.39 22.63
N LEU A 11 -35.24 -49.63 22.17
CA LEU A 11 -34.15 -49.96 21.26
C LEU A 11 -34.42 -49.39 19.86
N PHE A 12 -35.65 -49.50 19.36
CA PHE A 12 -36.05 -48.83 18.12
C PHE A 12 -35.98 -47.30 18.24
N LEU A 13 -36.37 -46.74 19.39
CA LEU A 13 -36.28 -45.31 19.65
C LEU A 13 -34.82 -44.83 19.69
N GLY A 14 -33.93 -45.58 20.35
CA GLY A 14 -32.49 -45.29 20.37
C GLY A 14 -31.87 -45.34 18.97
N VAL A 15 -32.20 -46.36 18.18
CA VAL A 15 -31.73 -46.46 16.80
C VAL A 15 -32.27 -45.32 15.94
N ALA A 16 -33.53 -44.93 16.10
CA ALA A 16 -34.13 -43.80 15.38
C ALA A 16 -33.45 -42.47 15.73
N VAL A 17 -33.10 -42.25 17.00
CA VAL A 17 -32.36 -41.05 17.45
C VAL A 17 -30.96 -41.03 16.86
N VAL A 18 -30.25 -42.16 16.83
CA VAL A 18 -28.90 -42.23 16.22
C VAL A 18 -28.95 -41.95 14.72
N ILE A 19 -29.97 -42.48 14.01
CA ILE A 19 -30.16 -42.20 12.58
C ILE A 19 -30.49 -40.72 12.35
N ALA A 20 -31.34 -40.12 13.19
CA ALA A 20 -31.68 -38.71 13.10
C ALA A 20 -30.46 -37.80 13.31
N ILE A 21 -29.61 -38.11 14.30
CA ILE A 21 -28.35 -37.38 14.55
C ILE A 21 -27.39 -37.57 13.38
N GLY A 22 -27.24 -38.80 12.87
CA GLY A 22 -26.39 -39.08 11.71
C GLY A 22 -26.85 -38.32 10.45
N ALA A 23 -28.15 -38.32 10.18
CA ALA A 23 -28.73 -37.56 9.07
C ALA A 23 -28.55 -36.05 9.24
N TRP A 24 -28.70 -35.54 10.48
CA TRP A 24 -28.45 -34.15 10.80
C TRP A 24 -26.98 -33.76 10.58
N PHE A 25 -26.04 -34.61 10.95
CA PHE A 25 -24.61 -34.38 10.73
C PHE A 25 -24.21 -34.41 9.25
N VAL A 26 -24.82 -35.27 8.44
CA VAL A 26 -24.57 -35.32 6.99
C VAL A 26 -25.17 -34.12 6.27
N LEU A 27 -26.32 -33.62 6.73
CA LEU A 27 -26.99 -32.47 6.13
C LEU A 27 -26.47 -31.12 6.66
N SER A 28 -25.87 -31.11 7.85
CA SER A 28 -25.21 -29.93 8.41
C SER A 28 -23.85 -29.75 7.74
N GLU A 29 -23.83 -29.06 6.60
CA GLU A 29 -22.59 -28.48 6.10
C GLU A 29 -22.04 -27.54 7.19
N PRO A 30 -20.79 -27.71 7.64
CA PRO A 30 -20.17 -26.72 8.48
C PRO A 30 -20.07 -25.44 7.65
N SER A 31 -20.84 -24.41 8.02
CA SER A 31 -20.63 -23.07 7.53
C SER A 31 -19.24 -22.65 7.97
N GLN A 32 -18.24 -22.96 7.16
CA GLN A 32 -16.99 -22.23 7.23
C GLN A 32 -17.40 -20.81 6.93
N GLU A 33 -17.36 -19.96 7.96
CA GLU A 33 -17.40 -18.53 7.76
C GLU A 33 -16.41 -18.25 6.64
N GLU A 34 -16.96 -17.92 5.48
CA GLU A 34 -16.20 -17.54 4.31
C GLU A 34 -15.50 -16.26 4.73
N LEU A 35 -14.27 -16.42 5.21
CA LEU A 35 -13.35 -15.35 5.50
C LEU A 35 -13.43 -14.47 4.26
N THR A 36 -14.01 -13.28 4.40
CA THR A 36 -14.20 -12.36 3.29
C THR A 36 -12.80 -12.02 2.81
N THR A 37 -12.31 -12.81 1.86
CA THR A 37 -11.23 -12.42 1.00
C THR A 37 -11.89 -11.38 0.14
N THR A 38 -11.75 -10.11 0.53
CA THR A 38 -11.72 -9.05 -0.45
C THR A 38 -10.71 -9.51 -1.48
N SER A 39 -11.19 -10.11 -2.57
CA SER A 39 -10.45 -10.23 -3.80
C SER A 39 -10.17 -8.80 -4.20
N VAL A 40 -9.06 -8.28 -3.72
CA VAL A 40 -8.43 -7.12 -4.31
C VAL A 40 -8.07 -7.60 -5.70
N ASN A 41 -8.98 -7.36 -6.63
CA ASN A 41 -8.63 -7.23 -8.03
C ASN A 41 -7.74 -5.98 -8.13
N GLY A 42 -6.52 -6.10 -7.61
CA GLY A 42 -5.43 -5.16 -7.75
C GLY A 42 -5.01 -5.22 -9.20
N SER A 43 -5.69 -4.43 -10.01
CA SER A 43 -5.52 -4.31 -11.44
C SER A 43 -4.08 -3.88 -11.75
N GLY A 44 -3.25 -4.80 -12.23
CA GLY A 44 -1.98 -4.56 -12.92
C GLY A 44 -0.79 -4.10 -12.06
N VAL A 45 -0.98 -3.11 -11.18
CA VAL A 45 0.11 -2.39 -10.49
C VAL A 45 0.95 -3.30 -9.58
N ASP A 46 0.32 -4.23 -8.88
CA ASP A 46 1.03 -5.13 -7.97
C ASP A 46 1.87 -6.17 -8.72
N LYS A 47 1.42 -6.61 -9.90
CA LYS A 47 2.16 -7.55 -10.74
C LYS A 47 3.36 -6.88 -11.41
N ASP A 48 3.19 -5.65 -11.91
CA ASP A 48 4.29 -4.87 -12.48
C ASP A 48 5.31 -4.46 -11.43
N LEU A 49 4.88 -4.14 -10.20
CA LEU A 49 5.79 -3.88 -9.09
C LEU A 49 6.61 -5.13 -8.74
N VAL A 50 5.96 -6.29 -8.60
CA VAL A 50 6.65 -7.56 -8.34
C VAL A 50 7.60 -7.94 -9.50
N GLY A 51 7.21 -7.69 -10.75
CA GLY A 51 8.06 -7.87 -11.92
C GLY A 51 9.29 -6.97 -11.90
N THR A 52 9.10 -5.69 -11.56
CA THR A 52 10.19 -4.71 -11.46
C THR A 52 11.14 -5.06 -10.32
N LEU A 53 10.62 -5.48 -9.17
CA LEU A 53 11.43 -5.92 -8.02
C LEU A 53 12.24 -7.19 -8.35
N LEU A 54 11.65 -8.13 -9.10
CA LEU A 54 12.37 -9.32 -9.55
C LEU A 54 13.47 -8.97 -10.56
N GLN A 55 13.23 -8.00 -11.44
CA GLN A 55 14.23 -7.51 -12.38
C GLN A 55 15.37 -6.74 -11.68
N LEU A 56 15.07 -5.89 -10.70
CA LEU A 56 16.09 -5.22 -9.89
C LEU A 56 16.91 -6.21 -9.04
N ARG A 57 16.30 -7.30 -8.56
CA ARG A 57 17.03 -8.38 -7.87
C ARG A 57 18.09 -9.05 -8.76
N THR A 58 17.81 -9.18 -10.06
CA THR A 58 18.76 -9.78 -11.02
C THR A 58 19.87 -8.82 -11.44
N VAL A 59 19.72 -7.52 -11.19
CA VAL A 59 20.76 -6.52 -11.44
C VAL A 59 21.74 -6.54 -10.27
N SER A 60 22.69 -7.45 -10.30
CA SER A 60 23.88 -7.35 -9.45
C SER A 60 24.90 -6.43 -10.13
N LEU A 61 25.15 -5.27 -9.52
CA LEU A 61 26.29 -4.43 -9.94
C LEU A 61 27.58 -5.12 -9.47
N SER A 62 28.19 -5.89 -10.37
CA SER A 62 29.55 -6.39 -10.17
C SER A 62 30.53 -5.24 -10.39
N GLY A 63 31.23 -4.82 -9.33
CA GLY A 63 32.27 -3.77 -9.39
C GLY A 63 33.52 -4.16 -10.19
N THR A 64 33.51 -5.30 -10.88
CA THR A 64 34.62 -5.79 -11.70
C THR A 64 34.98 -4.86 -12.85
N VAL A 65 34.06 -4.01 -13.30
CA VAL A 65 34.35 -2.97 -14.31
C VAL A 65 35.42 -1.98 -13.81
N PHE A 66 35.49 -1.70 -12.50
CA PHE A 66 36.49 -0.82 -11.91
C PHE A 66 37.89 -1.46 -11.85
N SER A 67 37.97 -2.79 -11.97
CA SER A 67 39.23 -3.53 -12.02
C SER A 67 39.79 -3.67 -13.43
N ASP A 68 39.01 -3.33 -14.47
CA ASP A 68 39.44 -3.40 -15.87
C ASP A 68 40.60 -2.42 -16.13
N PRO A 69 41.73 -2.84 -16.72
CA PRO A 69 42.82 -1.94 -17.09
C PRO A 69 42.38 -0.76 -17.98
N ALA A 70 41.35 -0.95 -18.81
CA ALA A 70 40.75 0.12 -19.62
C ALA A 70 39.97 1.13 -18.78
N PHE A 71 39.39 0.70 -17.65
CA PHE A 71 38.76 1.62 -16.72
C PHE A 71 39.81 2.38 -15.89
N GLN A 72 40.90 1.72 -15.50
CA GLN A 72 42.00 2.35 -14.76
C GLN A 72 42.80 3.37 -15.59
N SER A 73 42.73 3.29 -16.93
CA SER A 73 43.38 4.26 -17.82
C SER A 73 42.51 5.48 -18.13
N LEU A 74 41.25 5.52 -17.68
CA LEU A 74 40.38 6.69 -17.84
C LEU A 74 40.94 7.86 -17.03
N GLN A 75 41.16 8.97 -17.73
CA GLN A 75 41.58 10.22 -17.13
C GLN A 75 40.36 11.12 -16.91
N ASP A 76 40.24 11.68 -15.71
CA ASP A 76 39.21 12.67 -15.43
C ASP A 76 39.55 14.00 -16.13
N PHE A 77 38.63 14.50 -16.94
CA PHE A 77 38.73 15.79 -17.65
C PHE A 77 37.82 16.85 -17.02
N GLY A 78 37.29 16.60 -15.83
CA GLY A 78 36.55 17.57 -15.05
C GLY A 78 37.39 18.81 -14.79
N THR A 79 36.84 19.98 -15.11
CA THR A 79 37.41 21.26 -14.68
C THR A 79 36.74 21.69 -13.39
N GLN A 80 37.53 22.17 -12.42
CA GLN A 80 36.98 22.70 -11.19
C GLN A 80 36.21 23.98 -11.50
N ILE A 81 34.89 23.94 -11.30
CA ILE A 81 34.06 25.13 -11.43
C ILE A 81 34.25 25.98 -10.18
N ILE A 82 34.86 27.15 -10.34
CA ILE A 82 34.94 28.15 -9.28
C ILE A 82 33.53 28.75 -9.12
N PRO A 83 32.95 28.76 -7.90
CA PRO A 83 31.65 29.39 -7.67
C PRO A 83 31.69 30.86 -8.06
N GLU A 84 30.83 31.25 -8.98
CA GLU A 84 30.66 32.66 -9.34
C GLU A 84 29.92 33.40 -8.21
N PRO A 85 30.30 34.66 -7.91
CA PRO A 85 29.54 35.47 -6.97
C PRO A 85 28.10 35.68 -7.48
N VAL A 86 27.15 35.80 -6.54
CA VAL A 86 25.75 36.08 -6.88
C VAL A 86 25.68 37.33 -7.78
N GLY A 87 25.00 37.18 -8.93
CA GLY A 87 24.83 38.26 -9.91
C GLY A 87 23.97 39.41 -9.38
N ARG A 88 23.64 40.37 -10.27
CA ARG A 88 22.76 41.47 -9.88
C ARG A 88 21.35 40.95 -9.53
N PRO A 89 20.66 41.57 -8.55
CA PRO A 89 19.24 41.33 -8.33
C PRO A 89 18.45 41.44 -9.64
N ASN A 90 17.51 40.52 -9.86
CA ASN A 90 16.67 40.51 -11.06
C ASN A 90 15.87 41.81 -11.17
N PRO A 91 16.10 42.67 -12.17
CA PRO A 91 15.40 43.95 -12.32
C PRO A 91 13.92 43.78 -12.74
N PHE A 92 13.52 42.56 -13.09
CA PHE A 92 12.14 42.18 -13.42
C PHE A 92 11.48 41.34 -12.32
N ALA A 93 12.11 41.20 -11.15
CA ALA A 93 11.46 40.53 -10.02
C ALA A 93 10.15 41.27 -9.70
N PRO A 94 9.02 40.56 -9.55
CA PRO A 94 7.75 41.19 -9.25
C PRO A 94 7.87 41.98 -7.95
N ALA A 95 7.59 43.28 -8.01
CA ALA A 95 7.53 44.10 -6.81
C ALA A 95 6.50 43.44 -5.88
N SER A 96 6.91 43.12 -4.65
CA SER A 96 5.95 42.74 -3.62
C SER A 96 5.04 43.96 -3.39
N TYR A 97 3.88 43.98 -4.05
CA TYR A 97 2.85 44.96 -3.79
C TYR A 97 2.33 44.64 -2.39
N ARG A 98 2.93 45.28 -1.38
CA ARG A 98 2.31 45.41 -0.08
C ARG A 98 1.29 46.53 -0.23
N PRO A 99 -0.02 46.23 -0.33
CA PRO A 99 -1.01 47.28 -0.22
C PRO A 99 -0.83 47.93 1.15
N THR A 100 -0.31 49.14 1.18
CA THR A 100 -0.46 50.03 2.34
C THR A 100 -1.93 50.36 2.43
N SER A 101 -2.69 49.55 3.17
CA SER A 101 -4.02 49.95 3.63
C SER A 101 -3.83 51.07 4.66
N THR A 102 -3.63 52.29 4.18
CA THR A 102 -3.76 53.50 5.00
C THR A 102 -5.25 53.71 5.24
N ALA A 103 -5.83 52.93 6.15
CA ALA A 103 -7.08 53.29 6.81
C ALA A 103 -6.76 54.32 7.90
N SER A 104 -6.43 55.55 7.48
CA SER A 104 -6.36 56.71 8.37
C SER A 104 -7.71 57.42 8.32
N GLY A 105 -8.65 56.90 9.12
CA GLY A 105 -9.95 57.51 9.30
C GLY A 105 -9.85 58.71 10.23
N ASN A 106 -9.65 59.91 9.70
CA ASN A 106 -9.93 61.16 10.40
C ASN A 106 -10.87 62.02 9.55
N LYS A 107 -12.15 62.05 9.98
CA LYS A 107 -13.24 62.87 9.43
C LYS A 107 -12.82 64.34 9.40
N LEU A 108 -12.66 64.88 8.19
CA LEU A 108 -12.19 66.25 7.92
C LEU A 108 -13.30 67.21 7.45
N PHE A 109 -14.56 66.89 7.73
CA PHE A 109 -15.68 67.79 7.46
C PHE A 109 -16.54 67.96 8.74
N PRO A 110 -16.75 69.20 9.25
CA PRO A 110 -17.67 69.46 10.34
C PRO A 110 -19.12 69.43 9.82
N ALA A 111 -20.03 68.93 10.66
CA ALA A 111 -21.46 68.97 10.39
C ALA A 111 -21.94 70.43 10.28
N ARG A 112 -22.71 70.73 9.23
CA ARG A 112 -23.51 71.93 9.11
C ARG A 112 -24.93 71.54 8.74
#